data_AF-A0A493TM30-F1
#
_entry.id   AF-A0A493TM30-F1
#
_cell.length_a   1.000
_cell.length_b   1.000
_cell.length_c   1.000
_cell.angle_alpha   90.00
_cell.angle_beta   90.00
_cell.angle_gamma   90.00
#
_symmetry.space_group_name_H-M   'P 1'
#
loop_
_entity.id
_entity.type
_entity.pdbx_description
1 polymer ?
#
loop_
_entity_poly.entity_id
_entity_poly.type
_entity_poly.pdbx_seq_one_letter_code
_entity_poly.pdbx_strand_id
1 'polypeptide(L)'
;MRWEGSMFREVQQVPARGSMVFQPLSLAGHRYVILGNDYAPSRVYRLGPGGHLEPAQELLAPAPRAFAPISLGHGHFLVASSFKGATQIYRHVTVDLGA
;
A
#
# COMPACT_ATOMS: atom_id res chain seq x y z
N MET A 1 -8.19 10.59 5.83
CA MET A 1 -8.51 11.49 6.94
C MET A 1 -7.23 12.01 7.56
N ARG A 2 -7.22 13.26 8.05
CA ARG A 2 -6.10 13.86 8.79
C ARG A 2 -6.63 14.44 10.10
N TRP A 3 -5.90 14.21 11.20
CA TRP A 3 -6.23 14.82 12.49
C TRP A 3 -5.82 16.31 12.49
N GLU A 4 -6.75 17.21 12.85
CA GLU A 4 -6.50 18.65 12.94
C GLU A 4 -6.65 19.18 14.38
N GLY A 5 -6.36 18.33 15.38
CA GLY A 5 -6.37 18.71 16.80
C GLY A 5 -7.71 18.47 17.51
N SER A 6 -8.85 18.67 16.83
CA SER A 6 -10.19 18.44 17.41
C SER A 6 -11.00 17.39 16.66
N MET A 7 -10.75 17.21 15.36
CA MET A 7 -11.46 16.24 14.54
C MET A 7 -10.60 15.73 13.39
N PHE A 8 -11.03 14.61 12.83
CA PHE A 8 -10.53 14.15 11.54
C PHE A 8 -11.21 14.93 10.42
N ARG A 9 -10.41 15.51 9.52
CA ARG A 9 -10.89 16.08 8.26
C ARG A 9 -10.59 15.17 7.09
N GLU A 10 -11.50 15.18 6.12
CA GLU A 10 -11.30 14.47 4.87
C GLU A 10 -10.09 15.03 4.12
N VAL A 11 -9.30 14.12 3.53
CA VAL A 11 -8.15 14.47 2.69
C VAL A 11 -8.44 14.12 1.24
N GLN A 12 -8.93 12.90 1.04
CA GLN A 12 -9.42 12.39 -0.25
C GLN A 12 -10.23 11.11 -0.03
N GLN A 13 -10.92 10.70 -1.09
CA GLN A 13 -11.54 9.38 -1.23
C GLN A 13 -10.81 8.56 -2.29
N VAL A 14 -10.85 7.24 -2.17
CA VAL A 14 -10.34 6.32 -3.19
C VAL A 14 -11.37 5.22 -3.43
N PRO A 15 -11.59 4.80 -4.69
CA PRO A 15 -12.61 3.80 -4.97
C PRO A 15 -12.13 2.41 -4.54
N ALA A 16 -12.78 1.85 -3.53
CA ALA A 16 -12.61 0.48 -3.08
C ALA A 16 -13.48 -0.49 -3.89
N ARG A 17 -12.94 -1.67 -4.22
CA ARG A 17 -13.63 -2.71 -5.00
C ARG A 17 -13.52 -4.06 -4.25
N GLY A 18 -14.43 -4.26 -3.31
CA GLY A 18 -14.38 -5.41 -2.39
C GLY A 18 -13.15 -5.36 -1.49
N SER A 19 -12.84 -4.19 -0.93
CA SER A 19 -11.64 -4.02 -0.12
C SER A 19 -11.82 -4.55 1.30
N MET A 20 -10.84 -5.33 1.76
CA MET A 20 -10.76 -5.84 3.13
C MET A 20 -9.59 -5.24 3.92
N VAL A 21 -8.74 -4.44 3.27
CA VAL A 21 -7.54 -3.86 3.88
C VAL A 21 -7.15 -2.56 3.18
N PHE A 22 -6.87 -1.53 3.98
CA PHE A 22 -6.30 -0.27 3.53
C PHE A 22 -5.13 0.10 4.47
N GLN A 23 -3.95 -0.41 4.14
CA GLN A 23 -2.82 -0.50 5.05
C GLN A 23 -1.80 0.62 4.77
N PRO A 24 -1.63 1.61 5.66
CA PRO A 24 -0.45 2.46 5.65
C PRO A 24 0.78 1.66 6.13
N LEU A 25 1.92 1.85 5.49
CA LEU A 25 3.18 1.21 5.86
C LEU A 25 4.39 2.05 5.47
N SER A 26 5.52 1.80 6.12
CA SER A 26 6.83 2.34 5.71
C SER A 26 7.72 1.20 5.24
N LEU A 27 8.36 1.35 4.08
CA LEU A 27 9.25 0.35 3.49
C LEU A 27 10.38 1.05 2.72
N ALA A 28 11.63 0.63 2.96
CA ALA A 28 12.82 1.21 2.33
C ALA A 28 12.89 2.75 2.46
N GLY A 29 12.52 3.32 3.62
CA GLY A 29 12.50 4.77 3.85
C GLY A 29 11.34 5.53 3.19
N HIS A 30 10.47 4.85 2.45
CA HIS A 30 9.31 5.45 1.79
C HIS A 30 8.02 5.14 2.55
N ARG A 31 7.05 6.06 2.51
CA ARG A 31 5.71 5.87 3.08
C ARG A 31 4.72 5.52 1.98
N TYR A 32 4.04 4.40 2.16
CA TYR A 32 3.04 3.90 1.23
C TYR A 32 1.70 3.69 1.93
N VAL A 33 0.65 3.63 1.12
CA VAL A 33 -0.64 3.06 1.52
C VAL A 33 -1.06 2.05 0.46
N ILE A 34 -1.44 0.85 0.88
CA ILE A 34 -1.88 -0.20 -0.03
C ILE A 34 -3.37 -0.48 0.20
N LEU A 35 -4.16 -0.28 -0.84
CA LEU A 35 -5.58 -0.63 -0.90
C LEU A 35 -5.71 -2.02 -1.52
N GLY A 36 -6.00 -3.03 -0.69
CA GLY A 36 -6.27 -4.38 -1.16
C GLY A 36 -7.68 -4.48 -1.73
N ASN A 37 -7.85 -5.07 -2.91
CA ASN A 37 -9.14 -5.26 -3.55
C ASN A 37 -9.35 -6.73 -3.93
N ASP A 38 -10.56 -7.26 -3.70
CA ASP A 38 -10.94 -8.61 -4.13
C ASP A 38 -11.49 -8.63 -5.57
N TYR A 39 -12.00 -7.50 -6.09
CA TYR A 39 -12.67 -7.40 -7.40
C TYR A 39 -11.97 -6.48 -8.41
N ALA A 40 -10.74 -6.06 -8.12
CA ALA A 40 -9.87 -5.27 -8.99
C ALA A 40 -8.42 -5.49 -8.53
N PRO A 41 -7.41 -5.06 -9.30
CA PRO A 41 -6.04 -5.02 -8.79
C PRO A 41 -5.95 -4.23 -7.47
N SER A 42 -5.07 -4.69 -6.58
CA SER A 42 -4.74 -3.93 -5.37
C SER A 42 -3.91 -2.72 -5.77
N ARG A 43 -4.13 -1.56 -5.16
CA ARG A 43 -3.45 -0.31 -5.53
C ARG A 43 -2.45 0.10 -4.47
N VAL A 44 -1.25 0.45 -4.91
CA VAL A 44 -0.19 1.02 -4.07
C VAL A 44 -0.14 2.52 -4.32
N TYR A 45 -0.14 3.28 -3.24
CA TYR A 45 -0.02 4.73 -3.26
C TYR A 45 1.23 5.16 -2.50
N ARG A 46 1.92 6.19 -2.98
CA ARG A 46 2.87 6.97 -2.16
C ARG A 46 2.08 7.94 -1.27
N LEU A 47 2.48 8.03 0.00
CA LEU A 47 1.87 8.97 0.95
C LEU A 47 2.67 10.27 0.96
N GLY A 48 2.09 11.31 0.37
CA GLY A 48 2.66 12.65 0.32
C GLY A 48 2.62 13.36 1.70
N PRO A 49 3.37 14.47 1.85
CA PRO A 49 3.49 15.20 3.11
C PRO A 49 2.15 15.75 3.64
N GLY A 50 1.20 16.06 2.76
CA GLY A 50 -0.15 16.51 3.12
C GLY A 50 -1.13 15.40 3.50
N GLY A 51 -0.71 14.13 3.43
CA GLY A 51 -1.58 12.97 3.59
C GLY A 51 -2.28 12.53 2.31
N HIS A 52 -1.97 13.17 1.18
CA HIS A 52 -2.49 12.78 -0.13
C HIS A 52 -1.83 11.49 -0.64
N LEU A 53 -2.61 10.68 -1.33
CA LEU A 53 -2.23 9.39 -1.89
C LEU A 53 -2.01 9.55 -3.39
N GLU A 54 -0.75 9.43 -3.80
CA GLU A 54 -0.33 9.47 -5.20
C GLU A 54 -0.25 8.05 -5.75
N PRO A 55 -0.95 7.71 -6.85
CA PRO A 55 -0.85 6.38 -7.44
C PRO A 55 0.60 6.03 -7.78
N ALA A 56 1.03 4.81 -7.41
CA ALA A 56 2.38 4.33 -7.68
C ALA A 56 2.39 3.10 -8.59
N GLN A 57 1.70 2.03 -8.18
CA GLN A 57 1.63 0.79 -8.94
C GLN A 57 0.39 -0.03 -8.56
N GLU A 58 0.13 -1.09 -9.31
CA GLU A 58 -0.86 -2.11 -8.98
C GLU A 58 -0.19 -3.43 -8.58
N LEU A 59 -0.86 -4.19 -7.70
CA LEU A 59 -0.44 -5.51 -7.24
C LEU A 59 -1.53 -6.52 -7.55
N LEU A 60 -1.14 -7.65 -8.12
CA LEU A 60 -2.00 -8.81 -8.38
C LEU A 60 -1.96 -9.78 -7.19
N ALA A 61 -2.39 -9.29 -6.03
CA ALA A 61 -2.58 -10.11 -4.84
C ALA A 61 -4.04 -10.64 -4.80
N PRO A 62 -4.28 -11.96 -4.83
CA PRO A 62 -5.63 -12.52 -4.77
C PRO A 62 -6.22 -12.37 -3.37
N ALA A 63 -7.41 -11.79 -3.27
CA ALA A 63 -8.17 -11.64 -2.03
C ALA A 63 -7.31 -11.24 -0.80
N PRO A 64 -6.63 -10.08 -0.83
CA PRO A 64 -5.65 -9.69 0.18
C PRO A 64 -6.31 -9.43 1.54
N ARG A 65 -5.65 -9.78 2.64
CA ARG A 65 -6.14 -9.52 4.01
C ARG A 65 -5.21 -8.68 4.87
N ALA A 66 -3.92 -8.68 4.57
CA ALA A 66 -2.92 -7.85 5.22
C ALA A 66 -1.73 -7.61 4.29
N PHE A 67 -1.05 -6.49 4.52
CA PHE A 67 0.21 -6.15 3.88
C PHE A 67 1.23 -5.85 4.97
N ALA A 68 2.33 -6.60 5.02
CA ALA A 68 3.36 -6.47 6.05
C ALA A 68 4.72 -6.15 5.42
N PRO A 69 5.34 -5.00 5.75
CA PRO A 69 6.71 -4.72 5.33
C PRO A 69 7.70 -5.57 6.15
N ILE A 70 8.68 -6.16 5.49
CA ILE A 70 9.77 -6.91 6.12
C ILE A 70 11.09 -6.37 5.57
N SER A 71 12.04 -6.06 6.44
CA SER A 71 13.40 -5.65 6.06
C SER A 71 14.42 -6.60 6.66
N LEU A 72 15.33 -7.12 5.83
CA LEU A 72 16.39 -8.06 6.20
C LEU A 72 17.70 -7.60 5.57
N GLY A 73 18.58 -7.00 6.37
CA GLY A 73 19.77 -6.32 5.86
C GLY A 73 19.38 -5.21 4.86
N HIS A 74 19.89 -5.31 3.63
CA HIS A 74 19.59 -4.39 2.53
C HIS A 74 18.37 -4.84 1.69
N GLY A 75 17.76 -5.98 2.01
CA GLY A 75 16.57 -6.48 1.35
C GLY A 75 15.30 -5.92 1.98
N HIS A 76 14.43 -5.33 1.16
CA HIS A 76 13.12 -4.85 1.58
C HIS A 76 12.03 -5.64 0.84
N PHE A 77 11.07 -6.15 1.60
CA PHE A 77 10.02 -7.03 1.10
C PHE A 77 8.65 -6.59 1.60
N LEU A 78 7.62 -6.96 0.86
CA LEU A 78 6.24 -6.81 1.22
C LEU A 78 5.58 -8.18 1.19
N VAL A 79 5.05 -8.65 2.32
CA VAL A 79 4.21 -9.85 2.37
C VAL A 79 2.77 -9.44 2.22
N ALA A 80 2.08 -10.03 1.24
CA ALA A 80 0.64 -9.86 1.01
C ALA A 80 -0.07 -11.17 1.36
N SER A 81 -0.79 -11.21 2.48
CA SER A 81 -1.56 -12.40 2.85
C SER A 81 -2.77 -12.55 1.95
N SER A 82 -3.07 -13.79 1.55
CA SER A 82 -4.18 -14.11 0.66
C SER A 82 -5.20 -15.00 1.34
N PHE A 83 -6.49 -14.69 1.21
CA PHE A 83 -7.57 -15.53 1.72
C PHE A 83 -7.98 -16.66 0.75
N LYS A 84 -7.80 -16.48 -0.57
CA LYS A 84 -8.26 -17.43 -1.60
C LYS A 84 -7.15 -17.96 -2.50
N GLY A 85 -5.91 -17.54 -2.30
CA GLY A 85 -4.75 -17.95 -3.09
C GLY A 85 -3.51 -18.09 -2.23
N ALA A 86 -2.35 -18.12 -2.89
CA ALA A 86 -1.07 -18.13 -2.19
C ALA A 86 -0.78 -16.74 -1.59
N THR A 87 -0.24 -16.73 -0.36
CA THR A 87 0.42 -15.55 0.19
C THR A 87 1.62 -15.21 -0.69
N GLN A 88 1.76 -13.93 -1.05
CA GLN A 88 2.80 -13.48 -1.98
C GLN A 88 3.84 -12.64 -1.23
N ILE A 89 5.10 -12.73 -1.66
CA ILE A 89 6.19 -11.90 -1.18
C ILE A 89 6.73 -11.10 -2.37
N TYR A 90 6.66 -9.78 -2.28
CA TYR A 90 7.22 -8.87 -3.27
C TYR A 90 8.54 -8.31 -2.76
N ARG A 91 9.51 -8.12 -3.64
CA ARG A 91 10.73 -7.36 -3.33
C ARG A 91 10.51 -5.90 -3.71
N HIS A 92 10.89 -4.99 -2.82
CA HIS A 92 10.93 -3.56 -3.11
C HIS A 92 12.27 -3.21 -3.76
N VAL A 93 12.20 -2.56 -4.92
CA VAL A 93 13.36 -2.08 -5.69
C VAL A 93 13.00 -0.70 -6.22
N THR A 94 13.85 0.29 -5.97
CA THR A 94 13.75 1.60 -6.63
C THR A 94 14.58 1.57 -7.90
N VAL A 95 13.96 1.92 -9.02
CA VAL A 95 14.64 2.07 -10.31
C VAL A 95 14.73 3.57 -10.60
N ASP A 96 15.95 4.07 -10.79
CA ASP A 96 16.14 5.41 -11.34
C ASP A 96 15.86 5.35 -12.84
N LEU A 97 14.88 6.13 -13.29
CA LEU A 97 14.49 6.14 -14.70
C LEU A 97 15.28 7.16 -15.53
N GLY A 98 16.11 8.01 -14.89
CA GLY A 98 16.91 9.02 -15.59
C GLY A 98 16.07 10.11 -16.27
N ALA A 99 16.59 11.34 -16.26
CA ALA A 99 16.00 12.52 -16.90
C ALA A 99 16.28 12.59 -18.40
#